data_AF-A0A967YFF3-F1
#
_entry.id   AF-A0A967YFF3-F1
#
_cell.length_a   1.000
_cell.length_b   1.000
_cell.length_c   1.000
_cell.angle_alpha   90.00
_cell.angle_beta   90.00
_cell.angle_gamma   90.00
#
_symmetry.space_group_name_H-M   'P 1'
#
loop_
_entity.id
_entity.type
_entity.pdbx_description
1 polymer ?
#
loop_
_entity_poly.entity_id
_entity_poly.type
_entity_poly.pdbx_seq_one_letter_code
_entity_poly.pdbx_strand_id
1 'polypeptide(L)'
;MSSPQKSFIYGREIGFNYLDLKERPKTSTRLKVESFDQLLNNFKASYFAGALLVQRQMLIDDLAKFFNNSRWNGEDFMLMINRHVVTPEMFLYRLSELLPRFFGLKEIAFFRFHSSAAPAKYNLTKMFNLSGVFLPMGIGSKEHHCRRWLPIQLLKSLAQNKDSEQKSLPQIAAQRSRFINLNEEFFTISLAHGSRLNKATNLSGAMCFRINQPFKDTVKFWDDPAIPIMDVNESCERCGLSQALCSDRAAPAAIHQQAQKIKTREKVLDQLIRDLG
;
A
#
# COMPACT_ATOMS: atom_id res chain seq x y z
N MET A 1 17.41 17.77 0.06
CA MET A 1 16.44 17.11 0.98
C MET A 1 15.31 18.07 1.27
N SER A 2 14.05 17.62 1.18
CA SER A 2 12.89 18.45 1.46
C SER A 2 12.73 18.72 2.97
N SER A 3 11.95 19.74 3.34
CA SER A 3 11.65 20.06 4.74
C SER A 3 11.12 18.83 5.53
N PRO A 4 10.12 18.07 5.04
CA PRO A 4 9.67 16.84 5.71
C PRO A 4 10.75 15.79 5.94
N GLN A 5 11.65 15.60 4.96
CA GLN A 5 12.75 14.64 5.08
C GLN A 5 13.76 15.06 6.15
N LYS A 6 14.07 16.36 6.24
CA LYS A 6 14.94 16.90 7.27
C LYS A 6 14.31 16.72 8.66
N SER A 7 13.03 17.08 8.81
CA SER A 7 12.28 16.92 10.05
C SER A 7 12.26 15.46 10.52
N PHE A 8 12.08 14.50 9.61
CA PHE A 8 12.12 13.09 9.96
C PHE A 8 13.50 12.62 10.44
N ILE A 9 14.57 13.10 9.80
CA ILE A 9 15.94 12.74 10.20
C ILE A 9 16.27 13.33 11.57
N TYR A 10 15.95 14.60 11.81
CA TYR A 10 16.12 15.20 13.13
C TYR A 10 15.29 14.50 14.20
N GLY A 11 14.03 14.16 13.88
CA GLY A 11 13.19 13.37 14.79
C GLY A 11 13.80 12.00 15.12
N ARG A 12 14.45 11.35 14.14
CA ARG A 12 15.17 10.09 14.39
C ARG A 12 16.39 10.28 15.28
N GLU A 13 17.18 11.33 15.07
CA GLU A 13 18.33 11.63 15.92
C GLU A 13 17.91 11.94 17.37
N ILE A 14 16.84 12.72 17.54
CA ILE A 14 16.22 12.94 18.85
C ILE A 14 15.77 11.60 19.45
N GLY A 15 15.10 10.75 18.66
CA GLY A 15 14.63 9.44 19.13
C GLY A 15 15.75 8.50 19.55
N PHE A 16 16.86 8.47 18.82
CA PHE A 16 18.04 7.69 19.23
C PHE A 16 18.60 8.17 20.56
N ASN A 17 18.71 9.49 20.77
CA ASN A 17 19.23 10.05 22.01
C ASN A 17 18.26 9.85 23.18
N TYR A 18 16.96 10.14 22.98
CA TYR A 18 15.93 10.06 24.01
C TYR A 18 15.70 8.62 24.51
N LEU A 19 15.75 7.65 23.59
CA LEU A 19 15.57 6.22 23.91
C LEU A 19 16.90 5.52 24.27
N ASP A 20 18.00 6.28 24.35
CA ASP A 20 19.36 5.79 24.63
C ASP A 20 19.85 4.65 23.71
N LEU A 21 19.50 4.71 22.42
CA LEU A 21 19.79 3.65 21.45
C LEU A 21 21.19 3.84 20.84
N LYS A 22 22.15 3.02 21.28
CA LYS A 22 23.57 3.14 20.89
C LYS A 22 23.90 2.51 19.54
N GLU A 23 23.43 1.28 19.28
CA GLU A 23 23.64 0.61 18.00
C GLU A 23 22.70 1.18 16.94
N ARG A 24 23.21 2.05 16.07
CA ARG A 24 22.41 2.74 15.06
C ARG A 24 23.17 3.01 13.76
N PRO A 25 22.45 3.12 12.61
CA PRO A 25 23.08 3.49 11.35
C PRO A 25 23.71 4.89 11.44
N LYS A 26 24.98 5.01 11.06
CA LYS A 26 25.68 6.30 10.98
C LYS A 26 25.34 7.11 9.73
N THR A 27 24.68 6.49 8.76
CA THR A 27 24.28 7.12 7.50
C THR A 27 22.78 6.92 7.26
N SER A 28 22.17 7.84 6.52
CA SER A 28 20.75 7.76 6.15
C SER A 28 20.45 6.65 5.13
N THR A 29 21.49 6.19 4.41
CA THR A 29 21.36 5.23 3.33
C THR A 29 21.46 3.81 3.88
N ARG A 30 20.42 3.00 3.68
CA ARG A 30 20.36 1.58 4.10
C ARG A 30 21.22 0.68 3.19
N LEU A 31 22.45 1.07 2.90
CA LEU A 31 23.34 0.32 2.02
C LEU A 31 23.80 -1.00 2.66
N LYS A 32 23.86 -1.05 4.01
CA LYS A 32 24.24 -2.24 4.76
C LYS A 32 23.57 -2.21 6.13
N VAL A 33 22.89 -3.30 6.50
CA VAL A 33 22.44 -3.56 7.87
C VAL A 33 23.51 -4.43 8.50
N GLU A 34 24.11 -3.98 9.60
CA GLU A 34 25.27 -4.64 10.22
C GLU A 34 24.87 -5.59 11.36
N SER A 35 23.77 -5.31 12.06
CA SER A 35 23.24 -6.15 13.15
C SER A 35 21.72 -6.08 13.22
N PHE A 36 21.11 -7.05 13.92
CA PHE A 36 19.68 -7.01 14.24
C PHE A 36 19.35 -5.82 15.14
N ASP A 37 20.18 -5.52 16.12
CA ASP A 37 19.99 -4.39 17.03
C ASP A 37 20.03 -3.05 16.28
N GLN A 38 20.96 -2.88 15.33
CA GLN A 38 20.98 -1.71 14.45
C GLN A 38 19.67 -1.56 13.67
N LEU A 39 19.11 -2.67 13.16
CA LEU A 39 17.83 -2.67 12.45
C LEU A 39 16.66 -2.30 13.38
N LEU A 40 16.58 -2.93 14.54
CA LEU A 40 15.53 -2.71 15.54
C LEU A 40 15.57 -1.29 16.10
N ASN A 41 16.74 -0.79 16.45
CA ASN A 41 16.92 0.57 16.97
C ASN A 41 16.58 1.61 15.91
N ASN A 42 16.96 1.36 14.66
CA ASN A 42 16.54 2.20 13.54
C ASN A 42 15.01 2.22 13.36
N PHE A 43 14.33 1.07 13.56
CA PHE A 43 12.88 1.00 13.57
C PHE A 43 12.27 1.79 14.73
N LYS A 44 12.74 1.59 15.97
CA LYS A 44 12.29 2.33 17.17
C LYS A 44 12.43 3.84 17.00
N ALA A 45 13.59 4.32 16.53
CA ALA A 45 13.81 5.73 16.26
C ALA A 45 12.92 6.27 15.12
N SER A 46 12.66 5.46 14.09
CA SER A 46 11.74 5.83 13.01
C SER A 46 10.28 5.96 13.50
N TYR A 47 9.85 5.05 14.37
CA TYR A 47 8.54 5.11 15.03
C TYR A 47 8.44 6.36 15.91
N PHE A 48 9.46 6.63 16.73
CA PHE A 48 9.55 7.84 17.55
C PHE A 48 9.39 9.11 16.70
N ALA A 49 10.16 9.22 15.61
CA ALA A 49 10.10 10.36 14.72
C ALA A 49 8.71 10.54 14.08
N GLY A 50 8.08 9.45 13.65
CA GLY A 50 6.71 9.48 13.13
C GLY A 50 5.70 9.96 14.17
N ALA A 51 5.79 9.46 15.40
CA ALA A 51 4.92 9.86 16.51
C ALA A 51 5.13 11.31 16.96
N LEU A 52 6.36 11.82 16.86
CA LEU A 52 6.69 13.22 17.15
C LEU A 52 6.11 14.17 16.10
N LEU A 53 6.25 13.82 14.81
CA LEU A 53 5.81 14.68 13.70
C LEU A 53 4.30 14.64 13.46
N VAL A 54 3.66 13.52 13.79
CA VAL A 54 2.22 13.30 13.62
C VAL A 54 1.62 12.96 14.97
N GLN A 55 1.17 14.02 15.65
CA GLN A 55 0.65 13.95 17.01
C GLN A 55 -0.58 13.06 17.09
N ARG A 56 -0.57 12.12 18.04
CA ARG A 56 -1.59 11.08 18.19
C ARG A 56 -3.01 11.64 18.28
N GLN A 57 -3.26 12.59 19.19
CA GLN A 57 -4.62 13.07 19.45
C GLN A 57 -5.19 13.82 18.26
N MET A 58 -4.41 14.74 17.69
CA MET A 58 -4.79 15.48 16.48
C MET A 58 -5.18 14.55 15.33
N LEU A 59 -4.38 13.49 15.09
CA LEU A 59 -4.66 12.53 14.03
C LEU A 59 -5.91 11.69 14.34
N ILE A 60 -6.14 11.29 15.59
CA ILE A 60 -7.36 10.56 15.98
C ILE A 60 -8.60 11.42 15.74
N ASP A 61 -8.57 12.68 16.17
CA ASP A 61 -9.72 13.59 16.03
C ASP A 61 -10.04 13.87 14.56
N ASP A 62 -9.00 14.07 13.74
CA ASP A 62 -9.14 14.30 12.30
C ASP A 62 -9.66 13.04 11.57
N LEU A 63 -9.14 11.85 11.90
CA LEU A 63 -9.64 10.59 11.33
C LEU A 63 -11.08 10.29 11.75
N ALA A 64 -11.46 10.59 12.99
CA ALA A 64 -12.83 10.39 13.47
C ALA A 64 -13.82 11.25 12.67
N LYS A 65 -13.48 12.53 12.42
CA LYS A 65 -14.27 13.41 11.55
C LYS A 65 -14.33 12.86 10.12
N PHE A 66 -13.17 12.55 9.56
CA PHE A 66 -13.07 12.05 8.19
C PHE A 66 -13.89 10.79 7.96
N PHE A 67 -13.74 9.76 8.81
CA PHE A 67 -14.49 8.51 8.70
C PHE A 67 -15.99 8.67 8.93
N ASN A 68 -16.43 9.73 9.60
CA ASN A 68 -17.84 10.04 9.78
C ASN A 68 -18.48 10.80 8.59
N ASN A 69 -17.69 11.18 7.57
CA ASN A 69 -18.23 11.80 6.37
C ASN A 69 -19.15 10.83 5.62
N SER A 70 -20.28 11.34 5.12
CA SER A 70 -21.24 10.56 4.34
C SER A 70 -20.77 10.27 2.91
N ARG A 71 -19.77 11.01 2.42
CA ARG A 71 -19.20 10.86 1.09
C ARG A 71 -17.67 10.89 1.13
N TRP A 72 -17.06 10.18 0.20
CA TRP A 72 -15.62 10.21 0.01
C TRP A 72 -15.19 11.57 -0.53
N ASN A 73 -14.21 12.16 0.15
CA ASN A 73 -13.55 13.38 -0.30
C ASN A 73 -12.03 13.25 -0.15
N GLY A 74 -11.33 13.12 -1.27
CA GLY A 74 -9.87 13.04 -1.28
C GLY A 74 -9.19 14.32 -0.79
N GLU A 75 -9.81 15.48 -0.98
CA GLU A 75 -9.24 16.77 -0.56
C GLU A 75 -9.19 16.88 0.95
N ASP A 76 -10.22 16.42 1.66
CA ASP A 76 -10.24 16.39 3.13
C ASP A 76 -9.09 15.55 3.68
N PHE A 77 -8.81 14.40 3.04
CA PHE A 77 -7.68 13.57 3.43
C PHE A 77 -6.33 14.24 3.16
N MET A 78 -6.20 14.95 2.04
CA MET A 78 -5.01 15.73 1.73
C MET A 78 -4.80 16.89 2.70
N LEU A 79 -5.87 17.56 3.13
CA LEU A 79 -5.81 18.62 4.14
C LEU A 79 -5.30 18.10 5.47
N MET A 80 -5.74 16.90 5.91
CA MET A 80 -5.18 16.25 7.11
C MET A 80 -3.67 16.03 6.99
N ILE A 81 -3.19 15.53 5.86
CA ILE A 81 -1.75 15.31 5.64
C ILE A 81 -0.99 16.64 5.70
N ASN A 82 -1.50 17.67 5.04
CA ASN A 82 -0.82 18.97 4.90
C ASN A 82 -0.71 19.76 6.21
N ARG A 83 -1.48 19.41 7.25
CA ARG A 83 -1.31 19.95 8.61
C ARG A 83 -0.01 19.48 9.27
N HIS A 84 0.60 18.42 8.76
CA HIS A 84 1.82 17.84 9.29
C HIS A 84 2.99 18.01 8.31
N VAL A 85 4.20 18.24 8.83
CA VAL A 85 5.42 18.37 8.01
C VAL A 85 5.99 16.98 7.70
N VAL A 86 5.21 16.14 7.02
CA VAL A 86 5.55 14.74 6.69
C VAL A 86 5.30 14.42 5.22
N THR A 87 5.88 13.34 4.71
CA THR A 87 5.50 12.83 3.38
C THR A 87 4.21 12.01 3.46
N PRO A 88 3.46 11.87 2.35
CA PRO A 88 2.27 11.02 2.31
C PRO A 88 2.52 9.60 2.83
N GLU A 89 3.65 8.98 2.50
CA GLU A 89 3.95 7.62 2.94
C GLU A 89 4.28 7.54 4.43
N MET A 90 4.89 8.58 5.00
CA MET A 90 5.10 8.66 6.45
C MET A 90 3.76 8.80 7.18
N PHE A 91 2.85 9.62 6.66
CA PHE A 91 1.51 9.78 7.21
C PHE A 91 0.73 8.46 7.16
N LEU A 92 0.66 7.81 5.99
CA LEU A 92 0.00 6.52 5.82
C LEU A 92 0.60 5.43 6.72
N TYR A 93 1.93 5.43 6.89
CA TYR A 93 2.57 4.50 7.82
C TYR A 93 2.14 4.79 9.26
N ARG A 94 2.04 6.05 9.67
CA ARG A 94 1.53 6.42 10.99
C ARG A 94 0.08 5.97 11.20
N LEU A 95 -0.78 6.04 10.18
CA LEU A 95 -2.14 5.53 10.26
C LEU A 95 -2.16 4.05 10.70
N SER A 96 -1.28 3.24 10.12
CA SER A 96 -1.22 1.81 10.44
C SER A 96 -0.93 1.50 11.91
N GLU A 97 -0.27 2.42 12.61
CA GLU A 97 0.08 2.28 14.01
C GLU A 97 -1.08 2.65 14.94
N LEU A 98 -2.01 3.49 14.48
CA LEU A 98 -3.12 4.01 15.28
C LEU A 98 -4.45 3.31 14.99
N LEU A 99 -4.73 2.99 13.72
CA LEU A 99 -6.03 2.45 13.29
C LEU A 99 -6.46 1.17 14.04
N PRO A 100 -5.59 0.17 14.26
CA PRO A 100 -5.99 -1.04 14.99
C PRO A 100 -6.40 -0.78 16.44
N ARG A 101 -5.72 0.17 17.10
CA ARG A 101 -5.91 0.43 18.53
C ARG A 101 -7.05 1.40 18.81
N PHE A 102 -7.16 2.47 18.02
CA PHE A 102 -8.08 3.58 18.31
C PHE A 102 -9.38 3.50 17.52
N PHE A 103 -9.41 2.74 16.42
CA PHE A 103 -10.59 2.56 15.58
C PHE A 103 -11.02 1.09 15.46
N GLY A 104 -10.31 0.16 16.11
CA GLY A 104 -10.59 -1.28 16.01
C GLY A 104 -10.32 -1.88 14.62
N LEU A 105 -9.72 -1.13 13.69
CA LEU A 105 -9.45 -1.55 12.32
C LEU A 105 -8.16 -2.38 12.27
N LYS A 106 -8.27 -3.66 12.65
CA LYS A 106 -7.14 -4.59 12.76
C LYS A 106 -6.74 -5.23 11.42
N GLU A 107 -7.72 -5.40 10.52
CA GLU A 107 -7.53 -6.08 9.23
C GLU A 107 -7.04 -5.10 8.16
N ILE A 108 -5.78 -4.68 8.30
CA ILE A 108 -5.17 -3.63 7.47
C ILE A 108 -3.90 -4.10 6.76
N ALA A 109 -3.59 -3.48 5.63
CA ALA A 109 -2.31 -3.64 4.94
C ALA A 109 -1.81 -2.31 4.41
N PHE A 110 -0.49 -2.20 4.24
CA PHE A 110 0.15 -1.03 3.64
C PHE A 110 1.11 -1.46 2.55
N PHE A 111 1.10 -0.68 1.47
CA PHE A 111 2.00 -0.88 0.34
C PHE A 111 2.70 0.42 0.02
N ARG A 112 3.98 0.33 -0.34
CA ARG A 112 4.72 1.43 -0.93
C ARG A 112 5.41 0.99 -2.21
N PHE A 113 5.05 1.61 -3.32
CA PHE A 113 5.66 1.38 -4.61
C PHE A 113 6.54 2.56 -5.03
N HIS A 114 7.54 2.27 -5.85
CA HIS A 114 8.11 3.27 -6.75
C HIS A 114 8.01 2.79 -8.18
N SER A 115 7.88 3.73 -9.12
CA SER A 115 8.04 3.47 -10.53
C SER A 115 9.36 4.04 -11.05
N SER A 116 10.00 3.34 -11.99
CA SER A 116 11.10 3.88 -12.79
C SER A 116 10.61 4.40 -14.13
N ALA A 117 11.33 5.37 -14.71
CA ALA A 117 11.18 5.75 -16.11
C ALA A 117 11.45 4.55 -17.05
N ALA A 118 10.97 4.69 -18.28
CA ALA A 118 10.79 3.64 -19.29
C ALA A 118 11.89 2.54 -19.35
N PRO A 119 11.53 1.25 -19.44
CA PRO A 119 10.17 0.71 -19.33
C PRO A 119 9.64 0.83 -17.89
N ALA A 120 8.34 1.12 -17.74
CA ALA A 120 7.73 1.33 -16.42
C ALA A 120 7.75 0.04 -15.58
N LYS A 121 8.69 -0.03 -14.64
CA LYS A 121 8.76 -1.07 -13.62
C LYS A 121 8.17 -0.53 -12.32
N TYR A 122 7.41 -1.35 -11.63
CA TYR A 122 6.73 -1.00 -10.39
C TYR A 122 7.26 -1.90 -9.29
N ASN A 123 8.07 -1.32 -8.41
CA ASN A 123 8.79 -2.06 -7.39
C ASN A 123 8.15 -1.78 -6.05
N LEU A 124 7.70 -2.85 -5.39
CA LEU A 124 7.26 -2.79 -4.02
C LEU A 124 8.48 -2.64 -3.10
N THR A 125 8.53 -1.56 -2.33
CA THR A 125 9.67 -1.20 -1.47
C THR A 125 9.42 -1.39 0.01
N LYS A 126 8.16 -1.38 0.41
CA LYS A 126 7.73 -1.61 1.78
C LYS A 126 6.33 -2.19 1.75
N MET A 127 6.13 -3.23 2.53
CA MET A 127 4.82 -3.79 2.80
C MET A 127 4.75 -4.15 4.27
N PHE A 128 3.57 -4.03 4.84
CA PHE A 128 3.16 -4.91 5.92
C PHE A 128 1.71 -5.34 5.65
N ASN A 129 1.34 -6.49 6.18
CA ASN A 129 -0.02 -6.99 6.13
C ASN A 129 -0.39 -7.51 7.50
N LEU A 130 -1.34 -6.85 8.16
CA LEU A 130 -1.95 -7.29 9.42
C LEU A 130 -3.34 -7.90 9.19
N SER A 131 -3.82 -7.94 7.94
CA SER A 131 -5.01 -8.72 7.64
C SER A 131 -4.70 -10.22 7.75
N GLY A 132 -5.68 -10.98 8.21
CA GLY A 132 -5.61 -12.45 8.21
C GLY A 132 -5.62 -13.05 6.80
N VAL A 133 -5.79 -12.21 5.76
CA VAL A 133 -5.77 -12.61 4.36
C VAL A 133 -4.33 -12.58 3.85
N PHE A 134 -3.88 -13.69 3.30
CA PHE A 134 -2.58 -13.76 2.64
C PHE A 134 -2.61 -12.95 1.34
N LEU A 135 -2.19 -11.69 1.40
CA LEU A 135 -1.82 -10.91 0.22
C LEU A 135 -0.39 -11.34 -0.15
N PRO A 136 -0.18 -12.07 -1.25
CA PRO A 136 1.08 -12.72 -1.51
C PRO A 136 2.17 -11.67 -1.70
N MET A 137 3.09 -11.69 -0.75
CA MET A 137 4.23 -10.80 -0.67
C MET A 137 5.24 -11.20 -1.74
N GLY A 138 5.72 -10.24 -2.53
CA GLY A 138 6.90 -10.45 -3.37
C GLY A 138 6.79 -11.72 -4.22
N ILE A 139 5.64 -11.87 -4.88
CA ILE A 139 5.39 -12.95 -5.82
C ILE A 139 6.59 -12.99 -6.76
N GLY A 140 7.24 -14.16 -6.88
CA GLY A 140 8.68 -14.33 -7.11
C GLY A 140 9.29 -13.38 -8.15
N SER A 141 10.61 -13.15 -8.12
CA SER A 141 11.36 -12.10 -8.85
C SER A 141 11.03 -11.85 -10.34
N LYS A 142 10.20 -12.67 -10.99
CA LYS A 142 9.72 -12.59 -12.37
C LYS A 142 8.21 -12.29 -12.52
N GLU A 143 7.41 -12.21 -11.45
CA GLU A 143 5.97 -11.94 -11.55
C GLU A 143 5.65 -10.44 -11.53
N HIS A 144 4.52 -10.09 -12.14
CA HIS A 144 4.08 -8.71 -12.30
C HIS A 144 2.85 -8.43 -11.44
N HIS A 145 3.01 -7.57 -10.43
CA HIS A 145 1.90 -7.04 -9.63
C HIS A 145 0.75 -6.57 -10.52
N CYS A 146 -0.48 -6.87 -10.09
CA CYS A 146 -1.68 -6.47 -10.83
C CYS A 146 -1.69 -4.95 -11.09
N ARG A 147 -1.81 -4.57 -12.36
CA ARG A 147 -1.79 -3.17 -12.79
C ARG A 147 -3.05 -2.38 -12.43
N ARG A 148 -4.07 -3.07 -11.90
CA ARG A 148 -5.31 -2.49 -11.37
C ARG A 148 -5.27 -2.20 -9.87
N TRP A 149 -4.16 -2.49 -9.20
CA TRP A 149 -3.96 -2.00 -7.85
C TRP A 149 -3.88 -0.48 -7.89
N LEU A 150 -4.70 0.18 -7.07
CA LEU A 150 -4.78 1.63 -6.99
C LEU A 150 -3.43 2.35 -6.91
N PRO A 151 -2.45 1.94 -6.05
CA PRO A 151 -1.14 2.59 -6.02
C PRO A 151 -0.36 2.49 -7.34
N ILE A 152 -0.61 1.47 -8.17
CA ILE A 152 0.02 1.32 -9.49
C ILE A 152 -0.74 2.15 -10.53
N GLN A 153 -2.08 2.20 -10.46
CA GLN A 153 -2.88 3.04 -11.34
C GLN A 153 -2.53 4.53 -11.19
N LEU A 154 -2.38 5.01 -9.96
CA LEU A 154 -1.94 6.40 -9.72
C LEU A 154 -0.53 6.67 -10.29
N LEU A 155 0.40 5.71 -10.14
CA LEU A 155 1.73 5.84 -10.75
C LEU A 155 1.67 5.88 -12.29
N LYS A 156 0.78 5.10 -12.92
CA LYS A 156 0.52 5.14 -14.37
C LYS A 156 -0.01 6.51 -14.79
N SER A 157 -0.99 7.04 -14.07
CA SER A 157 -1.58 8.37 -14.33
C SER A 157 -0.51 9.46 -14.27
N LEU A 158 0.30 9.48 -13.21
CA LEU A 158 1.41 10.44 -13.07
C LEU A 158 2.46 10.33 -14.18
N ALA A 159 2.74 9.12 -14.66
CA ALA A 159 3.71 8.93 -15.74
C ALA A 159 3.19 9.45 -17.09
N GLN A 160 1.88 9.36 -17.33
CA GLN A 160 1.22 9.81 -18.55
C GLN A 160 1.03 11.34 -18.60
N ASN A 161 0.93 12.01 -17.45
CA ASN A 161 0.80 13.46 -17.38
C ASN A 161 2.05 14.14 -17.95
N LYS A 162 1.91 14.87 -19.07
CA LYS A 162 3.03 15.59 -19.71
C LYS A 162 3.31 16.94 -19.03
N ASP A 163 2.35 17.47 -18.30
CA ASP A 163 2.46 18.73 -17.58
C ASP A 163 3.32 18.56 -16.31
N SER A 164 4.41 19.33 -16.24
CA SER A 164 5.35 19.30 -15.13
C SER A 164 4.78 19.86 -13.82
N GLU A 165 3.80 20.77 -13.88
CA GLU A 165 3.20 21.36 -12.68
C GLU A 165 2.23 20.35 -12.03
N GLN A 166 1.38 19.70 -12.82
CA GLN A 166 0.46 18.67 -12.32
C GLN A 166 1.17 17.39 -11.84
N LYS A 167 2.35 17.06 -12.38
CA LYS A 167 3.22 15.99 -11.87
C LYS A 167 3.72 16.22 -10.44
N SER A 168 3.75 17.48 -9.99
CA SER A 168 4.28 17.85 -8.68
C SER A 168 3.25 17.73 -7.55
N LEU A 169 1.96 17.78 -7.88
CA LEU A 169 0.86 17.66 -6.92
C LEU A 169 0.61 16.18 -6.59
N PRO A 170 0.46 15.83 -5.30
CA PRO A 170 0.05 14.49 -4.92
C PRO A 170 -1.35 14.17 -5.45
N GLN A 171 -1.48 13.05 -6.15
CA GLN A 171 -2.77 12.47 -6.52
C GLN A 171 -3.27 11.58 -5.38
N ILE A 172 -4.56 11.66 -5.07
CA ILE A 172 -5.23 10.81 -4.09
C ILE A 172 -6.45 10.16 -4.73
N ALA A 173 -6.71 8.90 -4.39
CA ALA A 173 -7.93 8.21 -4.76
C ALA A 173 -8.32 7.14 -3.74
N ALA A 174 -9.55 6.67 -3.85
CA ALA A 174 -10.03 5.47 -3.18
C ALA A 174 -10.51 4.43 -4.21
N GLN A 175 -10.45 3.16 -3.85
CA GLN A 175 -10.92 2.03 -4.66
C GLN A 175 -11.37 0.89 -3.77
N ARG A 176 -12.45 0.21 -4.15
CA ARG A 176 -12.84 -1.08 -3.61
C ARG A 176 -12.26 -2.19 -4.49
N SER A 177 -11.26 -2.90 -3.98
CA SER A 177 -10.50 -3.91 -4.70
C SER A 177 -11.04 -5.31 -4.37
N ARG A 178 -11.68 -5.96 -5.35
CA ARG A 178 -12.21 -7.33 -5.21
C ARG A 178 -11.18 -8.33 -5.73
N PHE A 179 -10.64 -9.16 -4.83
CA PHE A 179 -9.66 -10.19 -5.19
C PHE A 179 -10.38 -11.44 -5.69
N ILE A 180 -10.36 -11.64 -7.00
CA ILE A 180 -11.16 -12.67 -7.67
C ILE A 180 -10.83 -14.11 -7.23
N ASN A 181 -9.58 -14.38 -6.83
CA ASN A 181 -9.16 -15.71 -6.37
C ASN A 181 -9.33 -15.91 -4.86
N LEU A 182 -9.41 -14.83 -4.09
CA LEU A 182 -9.48 -14.87 -2.63
C LEU A 182 -10.90 -14.71 -2.10
N ASN A 183 -11.85 -14.28 -2.94
CA ASN A 183 -13.20 -13.90 -2.53
C ASN A 183 -13.21 -12.87 -1.39
N GLU A 184 -12.23 -11.96 -1.42
CA GLU A 184 -12.03 -10.92 -0.42
C GLU A 184 -12.12 -9.55 -1.08
N GLU A 185 -12.60 -8.57 -0.32
CA GLU A 185 -12.73 -7.19 -0.78
C GLU A 185 -11.99 -6.25 0.16
N PHE A 186 -11.18 -5.36 -0.42
CA PHE A 186 -10.42 -4.37 0.31
C PHE A 186 -10.81 -2.97 -0.11
N PHE A 187 -11.10 -2.11 0.86
CA PHE A 187 -11.12 -0.67 0.64
C PHE A 187 -9.69 -0.15 0.65
N THR A 188 -9.29 0.58 -0.38
CA THR A 188 -7.94 1.09 -0.55
C THR A 188 -7.97 2.60 -0.70
N ILE A 189 -7.24 3.31 0.14
CA ILE A 189 -6.89 4.72 -0.08
C ILE A 189 -5.44 4.76 -0.55
N SER A 190 -5.16 5.45 -1.65
CA SER A 190 -3.79 5.57 -2.15
C SER A 190 -3.45 7.00 -2.54
N LEU A 191 -2.17 7.30 -2.37
CA LEU A 191 -1.53 8.55 -2.70
C LEU A 191 -0.35 8.28 -3.62
N ALA A 192 -0.15 9.11 -4.64
CA ALA A 192 1.04 9.07 -5.48
C ALA A 192 1.56 10.46 -5.78
N HIS A 193 2.88 10.61 -5.90
CA HIS A 193 3.51 11.86 -6.30
C HIS A 193 4.86 11.62 -6.97
N GLY A 194 5.37 12.61 -7.71
CA GLY A 194 6.73 12.59 -8.23
C GLY A 194 7.78 12.61 -7.10
N SER A 195 8.88 11.88 -7.28
CA SER A 195 9.99 11.91 -6.34
C SER A 195 10.75 13.25 -6.44
N ARG A 196 10.96 13.87 -5.28
CA ARG A 196 11.76 15.10 -5.18
C ARG A 196 13.27 14.84 -5.31
N LEU A 197 13.70 13.59 -5.11
CA LEU A 197 15.12 13.20 -5.18
C LEU A 197 15.52 12.76 -6.59
N ASN A 198 14.61 12.13 -7.32
CA ASN A 198 14.85 11.65 -8.67
C ASN A 198 13.61 11.95 -9.53
N LYS A 199 13.73 12.93 -10.43
CA LYS A 199 12.62 13.34 -11.31
C LYS A 199 12.13 12.23 -12.26
N ALA A 200 12.91 11.16 -12.42
CA ALA A 200 12.54 9.99 -13.21
C ALA A 200 11.80 8.91 -12.41
N THR A 201 11.52 9.12 -11.12
CA THR A 201 10.77 8.18 -10.30
C THR A 201 9.52 8.80 -9.70
N ASN A 202 8.44 8.02 -9.65
CA ASN A 202 7.23 8.37 -8.92
C ASN A 202 7.11 7.40 -7.73
N LEU A 203 6.48 7.87 -6.66
CA LEU A 203 6.27 7.13 -5.43
C LEU A 203 4.77 7.02 -5.18
N SER A 204 4.32 5.87 -4.67
CA SER A 204 2.97 5.75 -4.14
C SER A 204 2.93 4.98 -2.84
N GLY A 205 2.01 5.38 -1.98
CA GLY A 205 1.63 4.70 -0.75
C GLY A 205 0.16 4.32 -0.81
N ALA A 206 -0.20 3.17 -0.24
CA ALA A 206 -1.58 2.73 -0.13
C ALA A 206 -1.84 2.15 1.25
N MET A 207 -3.00 2.52 1.79
CA MET A 207 -3.59 1.91 2.98
C MET A 207 -4.80 1.09 2.56
N CYS A 208 -4.76 -0.20 2.86
CA CYS A 208 -5.82 -1.15 2.52
C CYS A 208 -6.49 -1.63 3.80
N PHE A 209 -7.80 -1.75 3.74
CA PHE A 209 -8.67 -2.19 4.83
C PHE A 209 -9.53 -3.32 4.29
N ARG A 210 -9.53 -4.47 4.94
CA ARG A 210 -10.48 -5.53 4.60
C ARG A 210 -11.89 -5.03 4.90
N ILE A 211 -12.82 -5.20 3.95
CA ILE A 211 -14.21 -4.79 4.15
C ILE A 211 -14.91 -5.85 5.02
N ASN A 212 -14.90 -5.60 6.32
CA ASN A 212 -15.62 -6.38 7.34
C ASN A 212 -16.57 -5.46 8.14
N GLN A 213 -17.33 -6.03 9.09
CA GLN A 213 -18.29 -5.26 9.86
C GLN A 213 -17.63 -4.10 10.65
N PRO A 214 -16.53 -4.31 11.41
CA PRO A 214 -15.84 -3.19 12.07
C PRO A 214 -15.43 -2.05 11.14
N PHE A 215 -14.99 -2.36 9.92
CA PHE A 215 -14.65 -1.35 8.92
C PHE A 215 -15.88 -0.56 8.46
N LYS A 216 -16.98 -1.25 8.12
CA LYS A 216 -18.23 -0.61 7.69
C LYS A 216 -18.86 0.25 8.79
N ASP A 217 -18.76 -0.18 10.04
CA ASP A 217 -19.26 0.59 11.18
C ASP A 217 -18.46 1.87 11.40
N THR A 218 -17.15 1.83 11.11
CA THR A 218 -16.23 2.94 11.33
C THR A 218 -16.24 3.95 10.18
N VAL A 219 -16.11 3.49 8.94
CA VAL A 219 -15.91 4.33 7.75
C VAL A 219 -17.23 4.49 7.00
N LYS A 220 -17.93 5.61 7.18
CA LYS A 220 -19.32 5.79 6.69
C LYS A 220 -19.46 5.91 5.18
N PHE A 221 -18.45 6.42 4.49
CA PHE A 221 -18.44 6.55 3.04
C PHE A 221 -17.95 5.29 2.29
N TRP A 222 -17.77 4.15 2.98
CA TRP A 222 -17.12 2.97 2.38
C TRP A 222 -17.80 2.46 1.11
N ASP A 223 -19.11 2.68 0.98
CA ASP A 223 -19.97 2.28 -0.14
C ASP A 223 -20.41 3.45 -1.03
N ASP A 224 -19.77 4.62 -0.90
CA ASP A 224 -20.04 5.77 -1.76
C ASP A 224 -19.92 5.38 -3.25
N PRO A 225 -20.95 5.61 -4.08
CA PRO A 225 -20.92 5.32 -5.52
C PRO A 225 -19.78 5.98 -6.30
N ALA A 226 -19.19 7.05 -5.78
CA ALA A 226 -18.00 7.68 -6.36
C ALA A 226 -16.74 6.80 -6.27
N ILE A 227 -16.75 5.75 -5.44
CA ILE A 227 -15.61 4.87 -5.21
C ILE A 227 -15.73 3.66 -6.13
N PRO A 228 -14.84 3.51 -7.13
CA PRO A 228 -14.94 2.42 -8.09
C PRO A 228 -14.67 1.07 -7.44
N ILE A 229 -15.43 0.06 -7.87
CA ILE A 229 -15.17 -1.34 -7.54
C ILE A 229 -14.40 -1.97 -8.69
N MET A 230 -13.24 -2.55 -8.39
CA MET A 230 -12.32 -3.11 -9.38
C MET A 230 -12.00 -4.56 -9.06
N ASP A 231 -12.21 -5.44 -10.04
CA ASP A 231 -11.71 -6.80 -9.99
C ASP A 231 -10.19 -6.79 -10.19
N VAL A 232 -9.50 -7.27 -9.17
CA VAL A 232 -8.04 -7.35 -9.09
C VAL A 232 -7.61 -8.76 -8.75
N ASN A 233 -6.32 -9.01 -8.90
CA ASN A 233 -5.69 -10.20 -8.37
C ASN A 233 -4.28 -9.86 -7.89
N GLU A 234 -3.48 -10.86 -7.54
CA GLU A 234 -2.20 -10.60 -6.91
C GLU A 234 -1.09 -10.32 -7.93
N SER A 235 -0.99 -11.16 -8.97
CA SER A 235 -0.13 -10.92 -10.14
C SER A 235 -0.89 -11.14 -11.44
N CYS A 236 -0.35 -10.63 -12.55
CA CYS A 236 -0.86 -10.93 -13.87
C CYS A 236 -0.77 -12.44 -14.17
N GLU A 237 0.32 -13.08 -13.78
CA GLU A 237 0.59 -14.50 -14.02
C GLU A 237 -0.41 -15.44 -13.34
N ARG A 238 -0.95 -15.03 -12.18
CA ARG A 238 -1.92 -15.78 -11.37
C ARG A 238 -3.38 -15.40 -11.65
N CYS A 239 -3.60 -14.32 -12.40
CA CYS A 239 -4.91 -13.76 -12.65
C CYS A 239 -5.68 -14.55 -13.72
N GLY A 240 -6.88 -15.03 -13.37
CA GLY A 240 -7.79 -15.72 -14.27
C GLY A 240 -8.64 -14.82 -15.18
N LEU A 241 -8.56 -13.50 -15.04
CA LEU A 241 -9.31 -12.58 -15.90
C LEU A 241 -8.86 -12.71 -17.36
N SER A 242 -9.82 -12.81 -18.27
CA SER A 242 -9.57 -12.81 -19.71
C SER A 242 -8.99 -11.47 -20.18
N GLN A 243 -8.39 -11.44 -21.37
CA GLN A 243 -7.91 -10.19 -21.96
C GLN A 243 -9.04 -9.18 -22.20
N ALA A 244 -10.25 -9.65 -22.53
CA ALA A 244 -11.44 -8.82 -22.68
C ALA A 244 -11.86 -8.15 -21.35
N LEU A 245 -11.65 -8.83 -20.22
CA LEU A 245 -11.97 -8.31 -18.89
C LEU A 245 -10.82 -7.50 -18.26
N CYS A 246 -9.58 -7.67 -18.72
CA CYS A 246 -8.40 -7.00 -18.19
C CYS A 246 -7.43 -6.52 -19.28
N SER A 247 -7.60 -5.26 -19.70
CA SER A 247 -6.71 -4.57 -20.64
C SER A 247 -5.37 -4.16 -20.04
N ASP A 248 -5.25 -4.10 -18.70
CA ASP A 248 -4.04 -3.67 -18.01
C ASP A 248 -3.00 -4.79 -17.79
N ARG A 249 -3.28 -6.00 -18.28
CA ARG A 249 -2.43 -7.18 -18.07
C ARG A 249 -1.02 -6.95 -18.60
N ALA A 250 -0.02 -7.16 -17.74
CA ALA A 250 1.40 -6.99 -18.08
C ALA A 250 2.10 -8.31 -18.48
N ALA A 251 1.50 -9.46 -18.13
CA ALA A 251 2.05 -10.77 -18.43
C ALA A 251 0.93 -11.82 -18.65
N PRO A 252 1.19 -12.87 -19.46
CA PRO A 252 0.26 -13.99 -19.62
C PRO A 252 -0.08 -14.69 -18.31
N ALA A 253 -1.27 -15.28 -18.22
CA ALA A 253 -1.77 -15.99 -17.03
C ALA A 253 -1.13 -17.39 -16.85
N ALA A 254 0.19 -17.50 -17.00
CA ALA A 254 0.90 -18.79 -17.08
C ALA A 254 0.71 -19.64 -15.81
N ILE A 255 0.82 -19.03 -14.63
CA ILE A 255 0.67 -19.73 -13.35
C ILE A 255 -0.79 -20.12 -13.13
N HIS A 256 -1.74 -19.24 -13.47
CA HIS A 256 -3.16 -19.58 -13.44
C HIS A 256 -3.48 -20.78 -14.31
N GLN A 257 -3.01 -20.78 -15.56
CA GLN A 257 -3.23 -21.88 -16.51
C GLN A 257 -2.61 -23.19 -16.03
N GLN A 258 -1.41 -23.14 -15.44
CA GLN A 258 -0.78 -24.32 -14.84
C GLN A 258 -1.60 -24.86 -13.66
N ALA A 259 -2.09 -23.98 -12.78
CA ALA A 259 -2.93 -24.37 -11.65
C ALA A 259 -4.26 -25.00 -12.13
N GLN A 260 -4.88 -24.46 -13.19
CA GLN A 260 -6.08 -25.05 -13.79
C GLN A 260 -5.80 -26.44 -14.37
N LYS A 261 -4.68 -26.64 -15.09
CA LYS A 261 -4.30 -27.95 -15.62
C LYS A 261 -4.12 -28.99 -14.51
N ILE A 262 -3.50 -28.61 -13.38
CA ILE A 262 -3.35 -29.50 -12.22
C ILE A 262 -4.72 -29.86 -11.65
N LYS A 263 -5.58 -28.87 -11.38
CA LYS A 263 -6.94 -29.11 -10.87
C LYS A 263 -7.78 -30.00 -11.78
N THR A 264 -7.67 -29.85 -13.10
CA THR A 264 -8.38 -30.72 -14.05
C THR A 264 -7.85 -32.15 -13.97
N ARG A 265 -6.54 -32.36 -13.85
CA ARG A 265 -5.95 -33.70 -13.71
C ARG A 265 -6.37 -34.37 -12.40
N GLU A 266 -6.35 -33.65 -11.29
CA GLU A 266 -6.80 -34.14 -9.99
C GLU A 266 -8.28 -34.58 -10.05
N LYS A 267 -9.15 -33.77 -10.65
CA LYS A 267 -10.57 -34.14 -10.84
C LYS A 267 -10.75 -35.41 -11.66
N VAL A 268 -9.98 -35.57 -12.74
CA VAL A 268 -10.05 -36.78 -13.58
C VAL A 268 -9.55 -38.00 -12.80
N LEU A 269 -8.48 -37.86 -12.02
CA LEU A 269 -7.97 -38.93 -11.17
C LEU A 269 -8.99 -39.33 -10.10
N ASP A 270 -9.59 -38.35 -9.42
CA ASP A 270 -10.63 -38.59 -8.40
C ASP A 270 -11.86 -39.29 -9.00
N GLN A 271 -12.22 -38.96 -10.25
CA GLN A 271 -13.31 -39.62 -10.94
C GLN A 271 -12.96 -41.07 -11.30
N LEU A 272 -11.76 -41.32 -11.82
CA LEU A 272 -11.28 -42.68 -12.10
C LEU A 272 -11.22 -43.55 -10.83
N ILE A 273 -10.79 -42.99 -9.69
CA ILE A 273 -10.78 -43.70 -8.42
C ILE A 273 -12.19 -44.08 -7.98
N ARG A 274 -13.19 -43.21 -8.18
CA ARG A 274 -14.60 -43.50 -7.88
C ARG A 274 -15.22 -44.51 -8.84
N ASP A 275 -14.80 -44.51 -10.11
CA ASP A 275 -15.32 -45.43 -11.11
C ASP A 275 -14.71 -46.84 -10.99
N LEU A 276 -13.58 -46.98 -10.29
CA LEU A 276 -12.86 -48.25 -10.07
C LEU A 276 -13.07 -48.87 -8.67
N GLY A 277 -13.70 -48.16 -7.74
CA GLY A 277 -13.99 -48.62 -6.37
C GLY A 277 -15.48 -48.88 -6.17
#